data_AF-A0A3M8FAY3-F1
#
_entry.id   AF-A0A3M8FAY3-F1
#
_cell.length_a   1.000
_cell.length_b   1.000
_cell.length_c   1.000
_cell.angle_alpha   90.00
_cell.angle_beta   90.00
_cell.angle_gamma   90.00
#
_symmetry.space_group_name_H-M   'P 1'
#
loop_
_entity.id
_entity.type
_entity.pdbx_description
1 polymer ?
#
loop_
_entity_poly.entity_id
_entity_poly.type
_entity_poly.pdbx_seq_one_letter_code
_entity_poly.pdbx_strand_id
1 'polypeptide(L)'
;MTLVLEEPRVLVCGSRRWPWPGTVEAVLDRLLARHGRDLVVIEGAATGADSAAHAWCERHCLGPERHRCHPVDWAAERRARPQAWRMAGPERNTRMLVQERPRLIIAFHDHFSPGSGGTSDMCLRGLTEQVPVWLVPSEDAQRGTWLRLGMFPEGRQRRIRGELDAATHSGKAAEGSESGGR
;
A
#
# COMPACT_ATOMS: atom_id res chain seq x y z
N MET A 1 21.53 4.70 -10.74
CA MET A 1 20.30 5.15 -11.43
C MET A 1 19.27 5.48 -10.37
N THR A 2 18.84 6.74 -10.28
CA THR A 2 17.92 7.21 -9.24
C THR A 2 16.52 7.29 -9.85
N LEU A 3 15.55 6.55 -9.31
CA LEU A 3 14.17 6.54 -9.81
C LEU A 3 13.53 7.91 -9.64
N VAL A 4 13.20 8.62 -10.73
CA VAL A 4 12.32 9.79 -10.70
C VAL A 4 10.93 9.27 -11.06
N LEU A 5 9.94 9.55 -10.21
CA LEU A 5 8.54 9.28 -10.48
C LEU A 5 7.92 10.57 -11.04
N GLU A 6 7.34 10.51 -12.24
CA GLU A 6 6.62 11.64 -12.86
C GLU A 6 5.36 12.02 -12.05
N GLU A 7 4.71 11.02 -11.45
CA GLU A 7 3.64 11.17 -10.46
C GLU A 7 4.07 10.45 -9.17
N PRO A 8 4.69 11.15 -8.20
CA PRO A 8 5.31 10.51 -7.03
C PRO A 8 4.28 10.09 -5.98
N ARG A 9 3.46 9.09 -6.33
CA ARG A 9 2.48 8.44 -5.46
C ARG A 9 3.11 7.21 -4.83
N VAL A 10 3.42 7.29 -3.54
CA VAL A 10 4.12 6.23 -2.81
C VAL A 10 3.19 5.61 -1.78
N LEU A 11 3.00 4.30 -1.88
CA LEU A 11 2.25 3.53 -0.90
C LEU A 11 3.19 2.98 0.16
N VAL A 12 2.93 3.31 1.41
CA VAL A 12 3.62 2.77 2.58
C VAL A 12 2.79 1.66 3.20
N CYS A 13 3.44 0.53 3.47
CA CYS A 13 2.85 -0.55 4.24
C CYS A 13 3.91 -1.25 5.08
N GLY A 14 3.51 -2.07 6.06
CA GLY A 14 4.52 -2.81 6.81
C GLY A 14 3.99 -3.64 7.96
N SER A 15 4.93 -4.11 8.78
CA SER A 15 4.68 -4.84 10.00
C SER A 15 3.83 -4.01 10.96
N ARG A 16 2.82 -4.64 11.56
CA ARG A 16 1.99 -4.04 12.62
C ARG A 16 2.75 -3.74 13.90
N ARG A 17 3.96 -4.29 14.03
CA ARG A 17 4.88 -4.14 15.16
C ARG A 17 6.22 -3.56 14.71
N TRP A 18 6.25 -2.83 13.59
CA TRP A 18 7.47 -2.21 13.09
C TRP A 18 8.11 -1.36 14.20
N PRO A 19 9.35 -1.66 14.64
CA PRO A 19 9.90 -1.07 15.85
C PRO A 19 10.63 0.27 15.61
N TRP A 20 10.87 0.64 14.35
CA TRP A 20 11.69 1.80 13.99
C TRP A 20 10.90 2.84 13.18
N PRO A 21 9.98 3.60 13.80
CA PRO A 21 9.21 4.63 13.11
C PRO A 21 10.13 5.66 12.40
N GLY A 22 11.26 6.01 13.02
CA GLY A 22 12.25 6.91 12.42
C GLY A 22 12.81 6.45 11.06
N THR A 23 12.82 5.15 10.78
CA THR A 23 13.20 4.64 9.46
C THR A 23 12.16 4.98 8.39
N VAL A 24 10.87 4.91 8.74
CA VAL A 24 9.78 5.31 7.83
C VAL A 24 9.89 6.79 7.52
N GLU A 25 10.08 7.60 8.56
CA GLU A 25 10.22 9.05 8.47
C GLU A 25 11.42 9.45 7.60
N ALA A 26 12.60 8.85 7.84
CA ALA A 26 13.80 9.14 7.06
C ALA A 26 13.65 8.79 5.57
N VAL A 27 12.89 7.74 5.24
CA VAL A 27 12.58 7.39 3.85
C VAL A 27 11.62 8.42 3.24
N LEU A 28 10.58 8.82 3.96
CA LEU A 28 9.62 9.84 3.49
C LEU A 28 10.26 11.21 3.36
N ASP A 29 11.18 11.60 4.25
CA ASP A 29 11.96 12.84 4.16
C ASP A 29 12.79 12.89 2.87
N ARG A 30 13.42 11.77 2.50
CA ARG A 30 14.18 11.69 1.23
C ARG A 30 13.27 11.81 0.01
N LEU A 31 12.09 11.21 0.07
CA LEU A 31 11.09 11.33 -1.00
C LEU A 31 10.57 12.77 -1.08
N LEU A 32 10.30 13.41 0.05
CA LEU A 32 9.86 14.80 0.11
C LEU A 32 10.94 15.75 -0.41
N ALA A 33 12.20 15.54 -0.04
CA ALA A 33 13.33 16.32 -0.56
C ALA A 33 13.49 16.16 -2.08
N ARG A 34 13.13 14.98 -2.63
CA ARG A 34 13.24 14.68 -4.06
C ARG A 34 12.06 15.18 -4.89
N HIS A 35 10.86 15.07 -4.36
CA HIS A 35 9.61 15.30 -5.11
C HIS A 35 8.81 16.52 -4.64
N GLY A 36 9.21 17.13 -3.52
CA GLY A 36 8.61 18.34 -3.00
C GLY A 36 7.10 18.21 -2.79
N ARG A 37 6.36 19.20 -3.30
CA ARG A 37 4.91 19.32 -3.10
C ARG A 37 4.11 18.28 -3.90
N ASP A 38 4.72 17.59 -4.85
CA ASP A 38 4.04 16.61 -5.68
C ASP A 38 3.96 15.23 -5.00
N LEU A 39 4.75 15.00 -3.94
CA LEU A 39 4.72 13.74 -3.19
C LEU A 39 3.32 13.50 -2.61
N VAL A 40 2.76 12.35 -2.96
CA VAL A 40 1.54 11.77 -2.38
C VAL A 40 1.91 10.50 -1.63
N VAL A 41 1.51 10.41 -0.37
CA VAL A 41 1.72 9.27 0.53
C VAL A 41 0.38 8.55 0.73
N ILE A 42 0.36 7.24 0.48
CA ILE A 42 -0.81 6.38 0.62
C ILE A 42 -0.53 5.37 1.74
N GLU A 43 -1.46 5.22 2.69
CA GLU A 43 -1.30 4.30 3.82
C GLU A 43 -2.64 3.70 4.31
N GLY A 44 -2.55 2.65 5.12
CA GLY A 44 -3.66 1.76 5.46
C GLY A 44 -4.31 1.91 6.83
N ALA A 45 -3.92 2.93 7.59
CA ALA A 45 -4.28 3.20 8.97
C ALA A 45 -4.10 2.01 9.92
N ALA A 46 -3.09 1.15 9.66
CA ALA A 46 -2.72 0.09 10.58
C ALA A 46 -1.73 0.60 11.64
N THR A 47 -1.54 -0.19 12.70
CA THR A 47 -0.44 0.07 13.66
C THR A 47 0.92 -0.19 13.01
N GLY A 48 2.00 0.29 13.63
CA GLY A 48 3.37 0.06 13.17
C GLY A 48 3.75 0.99 12.02
N ALA A 49 4.17 0.42 10.89
CA ALA A 49 4.69 1.21 9.77
C ALA A 49 3.67 2.21 9.21
N ASP A 50 2.41 1.80 9.02
CA ASP A 50 1.34 2.68 8.55
C ASP A 50 1.13 3.87 9.51
N SER A 51 1.10 3.63 10.83
CA SER A 51 0.99 4.71 11.83
C SER A 51 2.18 5.67 11.84
N ALA A 52 3.40 5.19 11.56
CA ALA A 52 4.57 6.06 11.44
C ALA A 52 4.47 6.95 10.19
N ALA A 53 4.01 6.40 9.06
CA ALA A 53 3.77 7.19 7.85
C ALA A 53 2.64 8.22 8.06
N HIS A 54 1.57 7.83 8.75
CA HIS A 54 0.46 8.71 9.10
C HIS A 54 0.94 9.89 9.93
N ALA A 55 1.64 9.63 11.04
CA ALA A 55 2.19 10.67 11.92
C ALA A 55 3.15 11.60 11.17
N TRP A 56 3.98 11.06 10.27
CA TRP A 56 4.83 11.88 9.40
C TRP A 56 4.00 12.82 8.51
N CYS A 57 2.94 12.33 7.87
CA CYS A 57 2.06 13.15 7.03
C CYS A 57 1.40 14.29 7.82
N GLU A 58 0.93 14.01 9.04
CA GLU A 58 0.32 15.01 9.93
C GLU A 58 1.32 16.09 10.34
N ARG A 59 2.54 15.72 10.77
CA ARG A 59 3.59 16.67 11.16
C ARG A 59 4.03 17.57 10.01
N HIS A 60 4.01 17.05 8.78
CA HIS A 60 4.33 17.82 7.58
C HIS A 60 3.10 18.54 6.98
N CYS A 61 1.96 18.50 7.69
CA CYS A 61 0.70 19.13 7.29
C CYS A 61 0.28 18.78 5.87
N LEU A 62 0.42 17.51 5.48
CA LEU A 62 -0.05 17.04 4.18
C LEU A 62 -1.58 17.06 4.15
N GLY A 63 -2.14 17.81 3.21
CA GLY A 63 -3.58 17.84 2.97
C GLY A 63 -4.12 16.54 2.36
N PRO A 64 -5.46 16.39 2.24
CA PRO A 64 -6.13 15.16 1.79
C PRO A 64 -5.78 14.75 0.35
N GLU A 65 -5.24 15.66 -0.47
CA GLU A 65 -4.75 15.34 -1.82
C GLU A 65 -3.38 14.65 -1.80
N ARG A 66 -2.61 14.83 -0.72
CA ARG A 66 -1.24 14.34 -0.57
C ARG A 66 -1.11 13.26 0.49
N HIS A 67 -2.04 13.15 1.43
CA HIS A 67 -2.11 12.07 2.40
C HIS A 67 -3.40 11.27 2.19
N ARG A 68 -3.24 10.07 1.65
CA ARG A 68 -4.34 9.17 1.28
C ARG A 68 -4.42 8.02 2.30
N CYS A 69 -5.24 8.22 3.32
CA CYS A 69 -5.46 7.27 4.40
C CYS A 69 -6.63 6.33 4.10
N HIS A 70 -6.44 5.01 4.27
CA HIS A 70 -7.45 3.99 3.96
C HIS A 70 -7.72 3.07 5.16
N PRO A 71 -8.48 3.54 6.18
CA PRO A 71 -8.80 2.76 7.36
C PRO A 71 -9.79 1.62 7.07
N VAL A 72 -9.81 0.66 8.00
CA VAL A 72 -10.81 -0.42 8.08
C VAL A 72 -11.44 -0.38 9.46
N ASP A 73 -12.75 -0.26 9.54
CA ASP A 73 -13.50 -0.43 10.79
C ASP A 73 -13.65 -1.93 11.12
N TRP A 74 -12.66 -2.48 11.80
CA TRP A 74 -12.65 -3.91 12.15
C TRP A 74 -13.84 -4.34 13.01
N ALA A 75 -14.43 -3.43 13.80
CA ALA A 75 -15.56 -3.76 14.66
C ALA A 75 -16.85 -3.86 13.84
N ALA A 76 -17.08 -2.91 12.92
CA ALA A 76 -18.17 -2.98 11.97
C ALA A 76 -18.05 -4.22 11.07
N GLU A 77 -16.85 -4.52 10.57
CA GLU A 77 -16.63 -5.67 9.69
C GLU A 77 -16.91 -7.01 10.37
N ARG A 78 -16.49 -7.17 11.63
CA ARG A 78 -16.80 -8.36 12.43
C ARG A 78 -18.29 -8.54 12.68
N ARG A 79 -19.04 -7.43 12.80
CA ARG A 79 -20.48 -7.45 13.00
C ARG A 79 -21.23 -7.78 11.72
N ALA A 80 -20.87 -7.13 10.62
CA ALA A 80 -21.56 -7.25 9.33
C ALA A 80 -21.28 -8.61 8.67
N ARG A 81 -20.04 -9.10 8.75
CA ARG A 81 -19.61 -10.34 8.09
C ARG A 81 -18.72 -11.20 9.01
N PRO A 82 -19.28 -11.80 10.07
CA PRO A 82 -18.50 -12.52 11.10
C PRO A 82 -17.64 -13.67 10.56
N GLN A 83 -18.03 -14.26 9.43
CA GLN A 83 -17.26 -15.34 8.77
C GLN A 83 -16.18 -14.82 7.80
N ALA A 84 -16.32 -13.59 7.30
CA ALA A 84 -15.49 -13.05 6.23
C ALA A 84 -14.78 -11.72 6.56
N TRP A 85 -14.91 -11.19 7.79
CA TRP A 85 -14.34 -9.90 8.21
C TRP A 85 -12.84 -9.75 7.95
N ARG A 86 -12.09 -10.87 7.92
CA ARG A 86 -10.66 -10.86 7.62
C ARG A 86 -10.34 -10.42 6.19
N MET A 87 -11.32 -10.51 5.28
CA MET A 87 -11.20 -10.07 3.89
C MET A 87 -11.17 -8.55 3.76
N ALA A 88 -11.63 -7.81 4.77
CA ALA A 88 -11.59 -6.34 4.76
C ALA A 88 -10.17 -5.77 4.57
N GLY A 89 -9.14 -6.46 5.08
CA GLY A 89 -7.75 -6.06 4.88
C GLY A 89 -7.30 -6.21 3.41
N PRO A 90 -7.35 -7.41 2.83
CA PRO A 90 -7.10 -7.64 1.41
C PRO A 90 -7.94 -6.76 0.46
N GLU A 91 -9.21 -6.54 0.76
CA GLU A 91 -10.08 -5.66 -0.02
C GLU A 91 -9.61 -4.21 0.04
N ARG A 92 -9.25 -3.72 1.23
CA ARG A 92 -8.62 -2.40 1.40
C ARG A 92 -7.30 -2.30 0.63
N ASN A 93 -6.49 -3.36 0.63
CA ASN A 93 -5.24 -3.38 -0.16
C ASN A 93 -5.51 -3.19 -1.66
N THR A 94 -6.50 -3.92 -2.20
CA THR A 94 -6.95 -3.73 -3.59
C THR A 94 -7.46 -2.32 -3.83
N ARG A 95 -8.28 -1.78 -2.92
CA ARG A 95 -8.81 -0.41 -3.03
C ARG A 95 -7.69 0.62 -3.13
N MET A 96 -6.70 0.57 -2.23
CA MET A 96 -5.54 1.46 -2.27
C MET A 96 -4.77 1.34 -3.59
N LEU A 97 -4.59 0.12 -4.10
CA LEU A 97 -3.84 -0.07 -5.35
C LEU A 97 -4.60 0.46 -6.58
N VAL A 98 -5.88 0.12 -6.70
CA VAL A 98 -6.69 0.44 -7.89
C VAL A 98 -7.09 1.91 -7.92
N GLN A 99 -7.53 2.46 -6.78
CA GLN A 99 -8.02 3.84 -6.70
C GLN A 99 -6.88 4.85 -6.63
N GLU A 100 -5.83 4.56 -5.85
CA GLU A 100 -4.75 5.53 -5.65
C GLU A 100 -3.59 5.35 -6.64
N ARG A 101 -3.55 4.26 -7.41
CA ARG A 101 -2.56 4.02 -8.48
C ARG A 101 -1.12 4.37 -8.08
N PRO A 102 -0.58 3.80 -6.98
CA PRO A 102 0.77 4.09 -6.53
C PRO A 102 1.80 3.72 -7.61
N ARG A 103 2.88 4.50 -7.67
CA ARG A 103 4.01 4.29 -8.59
C ARG A 103 5.19 3.60 -7.91
N LEU A 104 5.15 3.50 -6.59
CA LEU A 104 6.11 2.79 -5.77
C LEU A 104 5.41 2.29 -4.50
N ILE A 105 5.72 1.07 -4.08
CA ILE A 105 5.36 0.56 -2.75
C ILE A 105 6.64 0.44 -1.92
N ILE A 106 6.60 0.94 -0.69
CA ILE A 106 7.66 0.76 0.29
C ILE A 106 7.10 -0.08 1.45
N ALA A 107 7.67 -1.27 1.61
CA ALA A 107 7.28 -2.22 2.63
C ALA A 107 8.29 -2.20 3.78
N PHE A 108 7.85 -1.87 4.99
CA PHE A 108 8.70 -1.90 6.19
C PHE A 108 8.43 -3.17 6.99
N HIS A 109 9.33 -4.14 6.92
CA HIS A 109 9.09 -5.44 7.55
C HIS A 109 10.39 -6.17 7.89
N ASP A 110 10.63 -6.35 9.18
CA ASP A 110 11.83 -6.94 9.80
C ASP A 110 11.95 -8.45 9.59
N HIS A 111 10.80 -9.12 9.58
CA HIS A 111 10.71 -10.57 9.34
C HIS A 111 9.82 -10.90 8.13
N PHE A 112 10.15 -10.31 6.97
CA PHE A 112 9.31 -10.47 5.77
C PHE A 112 9.30 -11.91 5.27
N SER A 113 8.11 -12.49 5.13
CA SER A 113 7.90 -13.83 4.60
C SER A 113 7.00 -13.77 3.36
N PRO A 114 7.56 -14.00 2.15
CA PRO A 114 6.75 -14.11 0.94
C PRO A 114 5.72 -15.23 1.11
N GLY A 115 4.43 -14.91 0.93
CA GLY A 115 3.36 -15.87 1.03
C GLY A 115 2.58 -15.84 2.34
N SER A 116 2.95 -15.03 3.34
CA SER A 116 2.16 -14.87 4.57
C SER A 116 2.00 -13.42 5.02
N GLY A 117 0.86 -13.11 5.66
CA GLY A 117 0.60 -11.78 6.23
C GLY A 117 0.11 -10.72 5.23
N GLY A 118 -0.31 -9.58 5.80
CA GLY A 118 -0.90 -8.46 5.04
C GLY A 118 0.10 -7.65 4.24
N THR A 119 1.34 -7.50 4.72
CA THR A 119 2.40 -6.81 3.96
C THR A 119 2.80 -7.61 2.72
N SER A 120 2.97 -8.94 2.85
CA SER A 120 3.18 -9.81 1.68
C SER A 120 2.02 -9.75 0.70
N ASP A 121 0.78 -9.55 1.19
CA ASP A 121 -0.40 -9.40 0.33
C ASP A 121 -0.30 -8.15 -0.53
N MET A 122 -0.05 -6.99 0.10
CA MET A 122 0.13 -5.71 -0.60
C MET A 122 1.26 -5.78 -1.61
N CYS A 123 2.43 -6.30 -1.21
CA CYS A 123 3.60 -6.42 -2.09
C CYS A 123 3.28 -7.25 -3.33
N LEU A 124 2.58 -8.38 -3.16
CA LEU A 124 2.24 -9.26 -4.28
C LEU A 124 1.21 -8.62 -5.21
N ARG A 125 0.19 -7.92 -4.67
CA ARG A 125 -0.75 -7.15 -5.49
C ARG A 125 -0.04 -6.08 -6.31
N GLY A 126 0.83 -5.30 -5.67
CA GLY A 126 1.64 -4.29 -6.34
C GLY A 126 2.47 -4.84 -7.49
N LEU A 127 3.24 -5.90 -7.24
CA LEU A 127 4.05 -6.54 -8.29
C LEU A 127 3.20 -7.14 -9.42
N THR A 128 1.99 -7.61 -9.11
CA THR A 128 1.05 -8.13 -10.12
C THR A 128 0.58 -7.02 -11.06
N GLU A 129 0.35 -5.82 -10.52
CA GLU A 129 0.03 -4.59 -11.27
C GLU A 129 1.29 -3.84 -11.76
N GLN A 130 2.46 -4.49 -11.76
CA GLN A 130 3.73 -3.91 -12.21
C GLN A 130 4.19 -2.65 -11.43
N VAL A 131 3.69 -2.46 -10.22
CA VAL A 131 4.18 -1.44 -9.28
C VAL A 131 5.43 -1.99 -8.59
N PRO A 132 6.59 -1.30 -8.70
CA PRO A 132 7.82 -1.74 -8.05
C PRO A 132 7.69 -1.69 -6.53
N VAL A 133 8.29 -2.67 -5.85
CA VAL A 133 8.22 -2.81 -4.38
C VAL A 133 9.60 -2.83 -3.77
N TRP A 134 9.88 -1.86 -2.89
CA TRP A 134 11.09 -1.79 -2.09
C TRP A 134 10.83 -2.27 -0.67
N LEU A 135 11.51 -3.34 -0.24
CA LEU A 135 11.44 -3.85 1.12
C LEU A 135 12.56 -3.24 1.98
N VAL A 136 12.19 -2.60 3.08
CA VAL A 136 13.09 -2.10 4.13
C VAL A 136 13.02 -3.07 5.32
N PRO A 137 14.10 -3.82 5.63
CA PRO A 137 14.06 -4.89 6.63
C PRO A 137 14.62 -4.51 8.00
N SER A 138 15.12 -3.28 8.19
CA SER A 138 15.83 -2.89 9.42
C SER A 138 15.68 -1.41 9.73
N GLU A 139 16.24 -0.98 10.85
CA GLU A 139 16.33 0.43 11.24
C GLU A 139 17.10 1.31 10.23
N ASP A 140 18.04 0.72 9.49
CA ASP A 140 18.83 1.42 8.50
C ASP A 140 18.01 1.74 7.24
N ALA A 141 17.61 3.01 7.10
CA ALA A 141 16.85 3.53 5.96
C ALA A 141 17.61 3.48 4.62
N GLN A 142 18.90 3.18 4.60
CA GLN A 142 19.68 2.97 3.37
C GLN A 142 19.63 1.52 2.89
N ARG A 143 19.19 0.58 3.75
CA ARG A 143 19.14 -0.84 3.42
C ARG A 143 17.76 -1.23 2.96
N GLY A 144 17.74 -2.01 1.89
CA GLY A 144 16.54 -2.65 1.40
C GLY A 144 16.81 -3.49 0.18
N THR A 145 15.75 -4.09 -0.35
CA THR A 145 15.83 -4.91 -1.55
C THR A 145 14.57 -4.75 -2.40
N TRP A 146 14.74 -4.82 -3.72
CA TRP A 146 13.62 -4.88 -4.65
C TRP A 146 13.01 -6.28 -4.62
N LEU A 147 11.73 -6.36 -4.28
CA LEU A 147 11.00 -7.62 -4.37
C LEU A 147 10.70 -7.97 -5.82
N ARG A 148 10.64 -9.26 -6.11
CA ARG A 148 10.32 -9.80 -7.44
C ARG A 148 9.15 -10.76 -7.33
N LEU A 149 8.32 -10.80 -8.36
CA LEU A 149 7.13 -11.65 -8.39
C LEU A 149 7.47 -13.13 -8.14
N GLY A 150 8.58 -13.62 -8.70
CA GLY A 150 9.07 -14.99 -8.50
C GLY A 150 9.46 -15.36 -7.06
N MET A 151 9.52 -14.41 -6.13
CA MET A 151 9.74 -14.69 -4.70
C MET A 151 8.47 -15.19 -4.00
N PHE A 152 7.29 -15.05 -4.63
CA PHE A 152 6.00 -15.40 -4.03
C PHE A 152 5.48 -16.73 -4.57
N PRO A 153 4.73 -17.53 -3.77
CA PRO A 153 4.16 -18.80 -4.23
C PRO A 153 3.22 -18.63 -5.43
N GLU A 154 3.40 -19.42 -6.49
CA GLU A 154 2.63 -19.30 -7.73
C GLU A 154 1.11 -19.38 -7.55
N GLY A 155 0.64 -20.27 -6.67
CA GLY A 155 -0.79 -20.40 -6.39
C GLY A 155 -1.39 -19.10 -5.84
N ARG A 156 -0.60 -18.36 -5.04
CA ARG A 156 -1.02 -17.05 -4.52
C ARG A 156 -0.98 -15.99 -5.61
N GLN A 157 0.02 -16.01 -6.50
CA GLN A 157 0.08 -15.12 -7.65
C GLN A 157 -1.17 -15.27 -8.54
N ARG A 158 -1.54 -16.52 -8.88
CA ARG A 158 -2.75 -16.81 -9.69
C ARG A 158 -4.02 -16.30 -9.03
N ARG A 159 -4.17 -16.53 -7.71
CA ARG A 159 -5.34 -16.05 -6.96
C ARG A 159 -5.43 -14.53 -6.99
N ILE A 160 -4.34 -13.83 -6.67
CA ILE A 160 -4.32 -12.37 -6.61
C ILE A 160 -4.58 -11.74 -7.98
N ARG A 161 -4.04 -12.32 -9.06
CA ARG A 161 -4.36 -11.88 -10.42
C ARG A 161 -5.87 -11.95 -10.69
N GLY A 162 -6.52 -13.07 -10.39
CA GLY A 162 -7.98 -13.19 -10.57
C GLY A 162 -8.79 -12.20 -9.72
N GLU A 163 -8.35 -11.92 -8.49
CA GLU A 163 -8.99 -10.90 -7.63
C GLU A 163 -8.86 -9.48 -8.21
N LEU A 164 -7.68 -9.12 -8.74
CA LEU A 164 -7.42 -7.80 -9.33
C LEU A 164 -8.15 -7.60 -10.66
N ASP A 165 -8.20 -8.64 -11.49
CA ASP A 165 -8.98 -8.63 -12.73
C ASP A 165 -10.46 -8.35 -12.40
N ALA A 166 -11.05 -9.07 -11.43
CA ALA A 166 -12.43 -8.87 -11.02
C ALA A 166 -12.72 -7.46 -10.46
N ALA A 167 -11.79 -6.90 -9.69
CA ALA A 167 -11.91 -5.54 -9.14
C ALA A 167 -11.88 -4.47 -10.25
N THR A 168 -11.00 -4.63 -11.23
CA THR A 168 -10.86 -3.70 -12.37
C THR A 168 -12.10 -3.70 -13.26
N HIS A 169 -12.70 -4.87 -13.50
CA HIS A 169 -13.93 -4.98 -14.29
C HIS A 169 -15.15 -4.41 -13.55
N SER A 170 -15.25 -4.62 -12.24
CA SER A 170 -16.32 -4.04 -11.42
C SER A 170 -16.26 -2.51 -11.37
N GLY A 171 -15.05 -1.92 -11.35
CA GLY A 171 -14.86 -0.47 -11.40
C GLY A 171 -15.37 0.17 -12.71
N LYS A 172 -15.08 -0.45 -13.85
CA LYS A 172 -15.56 0.02 -15.17
C LYS A 172 -17.08 -0.04 -15.31
N ALA A 173 -17.73 -1.04 -14.70
CA ALA A 173 -19.19 -1.16 -14.72
C ALA A 173 -19.89 -0.06 -13.90
N ALA A 174 -19.28 0.39 -12.79
CA ALA A 174 -19.80 1.48 -11.96
C ALA A 174 -19.64 2.86 -12.61
N GLU A 175 -18.54 3.10 -13.33
CA GLU A 175 -18.30 4.36 -14.07
C GLU A 175 -19.25 4.52 -15.29
N GLY A 176 -19.73 3.41 -15.87
CA GLY A 176 -20.64 3.41 -17.02
C GLY A 176 -22.10 3.76 -16.70
N SER A 177 -22.50 3.78 -15.42
CA SER A 177 -23.88 4.09 -15.01
C SER A 177 -24.13 5.58 -14.71
N GLU A 178 -23.10 6.43 -14.67
CA GLU A 178 -23.25 7.87 -14.37
C GLU A 178 -23.41 8.76 -15.63
N SER A 179 -23.25 8.21 -16.85
CA SER A 179 -23.35 8.99 -18.10
C SER A 179 -24.71 8.91 -18.83
N GLY A 180 -25.75 8.37 -18.19
CA GLY A 180 -27.04 8.06 -18.82
C GLY A 180 -28.24 8.93 -18.42
N GLY A 181 -28.02 10.14 -17.91
CA GLY A 181 -29.10 11.04 -17.47
C GLY A 181 -28.96 12.45 -18.04
N ARG A 182 -29.50 12.67 -19.24
CA ARG A 182 -29.94 13.98 -19.74
C ARG A 182 -31.27 13.83 -20.42
#